data_AF-A0A9D4PXZ6-F1
#
_entry.id   AF-A0A9D4PXZ6-F1
#
_cell.length_a   1.000
_cell.length_b   1.000
_cell.length_c   1.000
_cell.angle_alpha   90.00
_cell.angle_beta   90.00
_cell.angle_gamma   90.00
#
_symmetry.space_group_name_H-M   'P 1'
#
loop_
_entity.id
_entity.type
_entity.pdbx_description
1 polymer ?
#
loop_
_entity_poly.entity_id
_entity_poly.type
_entity_poly.pdbx_seq_one_letter_code
_entity_poly.pdbx_strand_id
1 'polypeptide(L)'
;MPFGSSSQGEESLRIFTLLRLIVPYIPDSNQLSWQKAAGMYQACLSFTSSYETETQYLVEWMRSLNLDFLNKTRLKKVNPVEMMVRGSVDLGVEAVIAIVFSKKYFKNNKRGMKLVEFTEPYMFLRDRSASDACYSHVRKVMNLAVLSPYFHSEIPPYIVPQAQRMVSEVRNAFLKALESSSWLGLKIREAAIRKLKNMTSYVGSPGRRSDPEFVESVYKPYPDAPLDILFPTWIKALSLSSHYIWTDQETRLYDEARRSPYYTDNYNDFTIPATSLIRPFMYYGITSLNYGGLGKLIGHEIMHGFDVNAIESLKDNDPEGMKNVRKEYTKRALCLRESHKSVLFINGQEEILNETLDSENLADFVGTKIGYDAFVSLVPENRDETLAGLDMSAEQLFFFNSCAIMCAQHGIPGQRYAPYRSRCMVPLINMPEFSRAFGCAAGTPMNPRKKCTFW
;
A
#
# COMPACT_ATOMS: atom_id res chain seq x y z
N MET A 1 -20.32 34.56 12.67
CA MET A 1 -18.91 35.01 12.60
C MET A 1 -18.21 34.16 11.55
N PRO A 2 -17.57 34.74 10.52
CA PRO A 2 -17.13 33.97 9.37
C PRO A 2 -15.90 33.13 9.72
N PHE A 3 -15.92 31.88 9.26
CA PHE A 3 -14.84 30.92 9.35
C PHE A 3 -13.63 31.42 8.55
N GLY A 4 -12.54 31.73 9.26
CA GLY A 4 -11.23 31.97 8.69
C GLY A 4 -10.54 30.66 8.35
N SER A 5 -10.23 30.48 7.06
CA SER A 5 -9.36 29.47 6.50
C SER A 5 -7.98 29.47 7.17
N SER A 6 -7.63 28.41 7.92
CA SER A 6 -6.23 28.18 8.34
C SER A 6 -5.91 26.74 8.79
N SER A 7 -6.62 25.70 8.34
CA SER A 7 -6.30 24.31 8.74
C SER A 7 -5.31 23.57 7.83
N GLN A 8 -4.86 24.15 6.71
CA GLN A 8 -3.82 23.54 5.86
C GLN A 8 -2.40 23.66 6.44
N GLY A 9 -2.20 24.54 7.44
CA GLY A 9 -0.89 24.81 8.04
C GLY A 9 -0.53 23.97 9.27
N GLU A 10 -1.52 23.39 9.98
CA GLU A 10 -1.25 22.71 11.26
C GLU A 10 -1.00 21.20 11.13
N GLU A 11 -1.48 20.56 10.06
CA GLU A 11 -1.31 19.10 9.87
C GLU A 11 -0.16 18.73 8.93
N SER A 12 0.14 19.59 7.96
CA SER A 12 1.46 19.63 7.33
C SER A 12 2.52 19.79 8.41
N LEU A 13 2.27 20.57 9.47
CA LEU A 13 3.13 20.66 10.65
C LEU A 13 3.38 19.31 11.36
N ARG A 14 2.45 18.34 11.37
CA ARG A 14 2.65 17.01 12.01
C ARG A 14 3.45 16.03 11.15
N ILE A 15 3.30 16.08 9.84
CA ILE A 15 4.23 15.40 8.90
C ILE A 15 5.59 16.11 8.93
N PHE A 16 5.62 17.44 9.06
CA PHE A 16 6.83 18.22 9.35
C PHE A 16 7.40 17.91 10.73
N THR A 17 6.62 17.48 11.72
CA THR A 17 7.13 17.01 13.02
C THR A 17 7.71 15.61 12.88
N LEU A 18 7.13 14.71 12.08
CA LEU A 18 7.75 13.42 11.73
C LEU A 18 9.01 13.57 10.84
N LEU A 19 9.04 14.56 9.94
CA LEU A 19 10.20 14.88 9.09
C LEU A 19 11.28 15.70 9.84
N ARG A 20 10.89 16.54 10.81
CA ARG A 20 11.77 17.10 11.85
C ARG A 20 12.09 16.10 12.95
N LEU A 21 11.62 14.86 12.88
CA LEU A 21 12.10 13.78 13.75
C LEU A 21 13.12 12.91 13.00
N ILE A 22 13.04 12.73 11.68
CA ILE A 22 14.07 11.97 10.95
C ILE A 22 15.38 12.76 10.75
N VAL A 23 15.32 14.09 10.61
CA VAL A 23 16.55 14.91 10.47
C VAL A 23 17.35 15.06 11.80
N PRO A 24 16.73 15.14 12.99
CA PRO A 24 17.45 15.08 14.27
C PRO A 24 17.48 13.68 14.93
N TYR A 25 16.79 12.67 14.39
CA TYR A 25 17.13 11.25 14.58
C TYR A 25 18.04 10.77 13.44
N ILE A 26 19.07 11.56 13.13
CA ILE A 26 20.33 10.96 12.70
C ILE A 26 20.96 10.52 14.01
N PRO A 27 20.87 9.24 14.43
CA PRO A 27 21.76 8.79 15.48
C PRO A 27 23.18 9.00 14.93
N ASP A 28 24.16 9.24 15.79
CA ASP A 28 25.57 8.98 15.46
C ASP A 28 25.74 7.49 15.13
N SER A 29 25.17 7.02 14.02
CA SER A 29 25.24 5.64 13.58
C SER A 29 26.47 5.55 12.68
N ASN A 30 27.47 4.82 13.14
CA ASN A 30 28.63 4.39 12.34
C ASN A 30 28.22 3.39 11.23
N GLN A 31 26.96 3.42 10.78
CA GLN A 31 26.38 2.51 9.80
C GLN A 31 26.62 3.06 8.39
N LEU A 32 27.24 2.25 7.54
CA LEU A 32 27.65 2.63 6.18
C LEU A 32 26.42 2.89 5.29
N SER A 33 25.37 2.09 5.43
CA SER A 33 24.12 2.23 4.68
C SER A 33 23.49 3.61 4.86
N TRP A 34 23.49 4.14 6.09
CA TRP A 34 23.00 5.48 6.42
C TRP A 34 23.87 6.59 5.88
N GLN A 35 25.19 6.49 6.03
CA GLN A 35 26.12 7.50 5.53
C GLN A 35 25.96 7.70 4.02
N LYS A 36 25.77 6.59 3.28
CA LYS A 36 25.51 6.63 1.83
C LYS A 36 24.15 7.27 1.51
N ALA A 37 23.09 6.92 2.23
CA ALA A 37 21.77 7.51 2.04
C ALA A 37 21.77 9.02 2.33
N ALA A 38 22.42 9.44 3.42
CA ALA A 38 22.58 10.84 3.80
C ALA A 38 23.41 11.61 2.76
N GLY A 39 24.52 11.04 2.27
CA GLY A 39 25.32 11.63 1.19
C GLY A 39 24.51 11.85 -0.09
N MET A 40 23.72 10.86 -0.51
CA MET A 40 22.84 11.00 -1.68
C MET A 40 21.78 12.08 -1.48
N TYR A 41 21.20 12.17 -0.29
CA TYR A 41 20.23 13.20 0.05
C TYR A 41 20.84 14.61 0.01
N GLN A 42 22.01 14.80 0.63
CA GLN A 42 22.72 16.08 0.64
C GLN A 42 23.22 16.50 -0.75
N ALA A 43 23.70 15.54 -1.55
CA ALA A 43 24.06 15.79 -2.94
C ALA A 43 22.84 16.23 -3.76
N CYS A 44 21.67 15.61 -3.55
CA CYS A 44 20.43 16.03 -4.18
C CYS A 44 19.99 17.43 -3.74
N LEU A 45 20.04 17.75 -2.44
CA LEU A 45 19.72 19.08 -1.94
C LEU A 45 20.66 20.16 -2.51
N SER A 46 21.96 19.89 -2.51
CA SER A 46 22.97 20.80 -3.05
C SER A 46 22.74 21.04 -4.54
N PHE A 47 22.49 19.97 -5.29
CA PHE A 47 22.18 20.04 -6.71
C PHE A 47 20.90 20.86 -6.98
N THR A 48 19.83 20.63 -6.21
CA THR A 48 18.56 21.37 -6.39
C THR A 48 18.65 22.84 -5.99
N SER A 49 19.48 23.18 -5.01
CA SER A 49 19.74 24.57 -4.61
C SER A 49 20.58 25.36 -5.63
N SER A 50 21.28 24.67 -6.53
CA SER A 50 22.24 25.29 -7.46
C SER A 50 21.61 25.79 -8.77
N TYR A 51 20.33 25.54 -9.03
CA TYR A 51 19.67 25.87 -10.30
C TYR A 51 18.36 26.63 -10.10
N GLU A 52 18.25 27.80 -10.74
CA GLU A 52 17.10 28.70 -10.64
C GLU A 52 15.88 28.23 -11.46
N THR A 53 16.07 27.31 -12.42
CA THR A 53 15.01 26.82 -13.31
C THR A 53 15.12 25.33 -13.64
N GLU A 54 13.97 24.66 -13.82
CA GLU A 54 13.86 23.25 -14.26
C GLU A 54 14.59 22.97 -15.58
N THR A 55 14.75 23.98 -16.44
CA THR A 55 15.43 23.85 -17.74
C THR A 55 16.95 23.81 -17.60
N GLN A 56 17.54 24.62 -16.71
CA GLN A 56 18.97 24.52 -16.39
C GLN A 56 19.29 23.19 -15.70
N TYR A 57 18.41 22.75 -14.81
CA TYR A 57 18.43 21.42 -14.19
C TYR A 57 18.51 20.29 -15.24
N LEU A 58 17.59 20.28 -16.22
CA LEU A 58 17.54 19.22 -17.24
C LEU A 58 18.79 19.23 -18.13
N VAL A 59 19.31 20.41 -18.46
CA VAL A 59 20.50 20.58 -19.32
C VAL A 59 21.77 20.09 -18.63
N GLU A 60 22.00 20.47 -17.37
CA GLU A 60 23.16 20.00 -16.62
C GLU A 60 23.04 18.51 -16.27
N TRP A 61 21.82 18.03 -16.00
CA TRP A 61 21.52 16.60 -15.87
C TRP A 61 21.90 15.82 -17.14
N MET A 62 21.51 16.28 -18.32
CA MET A 62 21.88 15.66 -19.61
C MET A 62 23.39 15.76 -19.91
N ARG A 63 24.07 16.84 -19.49
CA ARG A 63 25.53 16.97 -19.62
C ARG A 63 26.29 16.00 -18.74
N SER A 64 25.86 15.80 -17.49
CA SER A 64 26.45 14.82 -16.56
C SER A 64 26.38 13.38 -17.09
N LEU A 65 25.43 13.14 -17.99
CA LEU A 65 25.17 11.90 -18.69
C LEU A 65 26.06 11.68 -19.93
N ASN A 66 26.95 12.63 -20.26
CA ASN A 66 27.75 12.67 -21.48
C ASN A 66 26.89 12.55 -22.77
N LEU A 67 25.62 12.95 -22.69
CA LEU A 67 24.69 12.98 -23.82
C LEU A 67 24.90 14.28 -24.60
N ASP A 68 26.00 14.34 -25.33
CA ASP A 68 26.51 15.53 -26.01
C ASP A 68 25.74 15.92 -27.30
N PHE A 69 24.43 15.63 -27.35
CA PHE A 69 23.63 15.74 -28.58
C PHE A 69 23.06 17.15 -28.83
N LEU A 70 23.01 18.00 -27.80
CA LEU A 70 22.36 19.32 -27.89
C LEU A 70 23.25 20.43 -28.44
N ASN A 71 24.58 20.26 -28.47
CA ASN A 71 25.47 21.28 -29.02
C ASN A 71 25.28 21.50 -30.53
N LYS A 72 24.57 20.58 -31.21
CA LYS A 72 24.29 20.63 -32.65
C LYS A 72 22.86 21.01 -33.03
N THR A 73 21.93 21.14 -32.08
CA THR A 73 20.53 21.46 -32.39
C THR A 73 20.13 22.81 -31.80
N ARG A 74 19.96 23.83 -32.65
CA ARG A 74 19.35 25.10 -32.28
C ARG A 74 17.92 24.84 -31.78
N LEU A 75 17.70 24.95 -30.47
CA LEU A 75 16.38 24.90 -29.84
C LEU A 75 15.54 26.08 -30.32
N LYS A 76 14.73 25.90 -31.36
CA LYS A 76 13.53 26.73 -31.54
C LYS A 76 12.49 26.20 -30.56
N LYS A 77 11.92 27.08 -29.71
CA LYS A 77 10.84 26.82 -28.75
C LYS A 77 10.00 25.57 -29.09
N VAL A 78 10.30 24.44 -28.45
CA VAL A 78 9.45 23.24 -28.48
C VAL A 78 8.90 23.03 -27.07
N ASN A 79 7.61 22.69 -27.00
CA ASN A 79 6.83 22.47 -25.79
C ASN A 79 7.41 21.29 -24.98
N PRO A 80 7.49 21.32 -23.64
CA PRO A 80 8.24 20.34 -22.82
C PRO A 80 7.78 18.88 -22.89
N VAL A 81 6.70 18.59 -23.61
CA VAL A 81 6.02 17.29 -23.62
C VAL A 81 6.55 16.32 -24.70
N GLU A 82 7.34 16.82 -25.67
CA GLU A 82 7.80 15.99 -26.80
C GLU A 82 9.34 15.98 -26.92
N MET A 83 10.00 15.14 -26.11
CA MET A 83 11.44 14.83 -26.28
C MET A 83 11.67 13.33 -26.41
N MET A 84 12.08 12.86 -27.59
CA MET A 84 12.46 11.46 -27.83
C MET A 84 13.99 11.33 -27.77
N VAL A 85 14.54 10.47 -26.91
CA VAL A 85 16.00 10.22 -26.82
C VAL A 85 16.29 8.76 -27.19
N ARG A 86 17.18 8.55 -28.17
CA ARG A 86 17.81 7.25 -28.45
C ARG A 86 19.32 7.39 -28.21
N GLY A 87 19.85 6.60 -27.27
CA GLY A 87 21.29 6.44 -27.06
C GLY A 87 21.57 5.06 -26.48
N SER A 88 22.56 4.37 -27.03
CA SER A 88 23.13 3.14 -26.45
C SER A 88 24.40 3.53 -25.68
N VAL A 89 24.42 3.29 -24.37
CA VAL A 89 25.64 3.38 -23.56
C VAL A 89 26.13 1.97 -23.31
N ASP A 90 27.34 1.66 -23.76
CA ASP A 90 27.97 0.35 -23.61
C ASP A 90 28.60 0.27 -22.20
N LEU A 91 27.85 -0.31 -21.25
CA LEU A 91 28.23 -0.45 -19.85
C LEU A 91 28.45 -1.92 -19.48
N GLY A 92 29.07 -2.74 -20.34
CA GLY A 92 29.65 -4.06 -19.99
C GLY A 92 28.70 -5.09 -19.32
N VAL A 93 27.41 -4.81 -19.30
CA VAL A 93 26.30 -5.62 -18.81
C VAL A 93 25.13 -5.21 -19.71
N GLU A 94 24.50 -6.17 -20.39
CA GLU A 94 23.40 -5.94 -21.33
C GLU A 94 22.16 -5.33 -20.62
N ALA A 95 22.17 -4.04 -20.36
CA ALA A 95 21.03 -3.27 -19.87
C ALA A 95 20.92 -1.97 -20.68
N VAL A 96 20.23 -2.05 -21.82
CA VAL A 96 19.90 -0.90 -22.64
C VAL A 96 18.85 -0.06 -21.90
N ILE A 97 19.27 1.11 -21.39
CA ILE A 97 18.37 2.13 -20.84
C ILE A 97 17.67 2.82 -22.01
N ALA A 98 16.46 2.37 -22.33
CA ALA A 98 15.57 3.06 -23.27
C ALA A 98 14.68 4.05 -22.51
N ILE A 99 15.05 5.34 -22.48
CA ILE A 99 14.18 6.41 -21.98
C ILE A 99 13.22 6.79 -23.12
N VAL A 100 12.02 6.18 -23.15
CA VAL A 100 11.00 6.47 -24.17
C VAL A 100 9.94 7.40 -23.60
N PHE A 101 9.93 8.65 -24.06
CA PHE A 101 8.77 9.55 -23.96
C PHE A 101 7.93 9.41 -25.24
N SER A 102 6.81 8.67 -25.17
CA SER A 102 5.60 8.86 -26.00
C SER A 102 4.73 7.59 -26.01
N LYS A 103 3.42 7.76 -25.71
CA LYS A 103 2.38 6.72 -25.77
C LYS A 103 2.06 6.18 -27.18
N LYS A 104 2.62 6.75 -28.26
CA LYS A 104 2.10 6.55 -29.63
C LYS A 104 2.73 5.39 -30.41
N TYR A 105 3.88 4.83 -29.98
CA TYR A 105 4.66 3.87 -30.79
C TYR A 105 4.47 2.38 -30.46
N PHE A 106 3.59 2.02 -29.52
CA PHE A 106 3.51 0.66 -28.95
C PHE A 106 2.88 -0.43 -29.82
N LYS A 107 2.45 -0.15 -31.06
CA LYS A 107 1.69 -1.16 -31.83
C LYS A 107 2.52 -2.21 -32.59
N ASN A 108 3.84 -2.07 -32.76
CA ASN A 108 4.53 -2.81 -33.84
C ASN A 108 5.92 -3.44 -33.54
N ASN A 109 6.23 -3.95 -32.35
CA ASN A 109 7.48 -4.74 -32.22
C ASN A 109 7.34 -6.07 -31.47
N LYS A 110 7.49 -7.17 -32.23
CA LYS A 110 7.50 -8.58 -31.83
C LYS A 110 8.93 -9.12 -31.62
N ARG A 111 9.74 -8.52 -30.76
CA ARG A 111 11.03 -9.14 -30.34
C ARG A 111 11.19 -8.97 -28.83
N GLY A 112 11.53 -10.07 -28.16
CA GLY A 112 11.50 -10.27 -26.70
C GLY A 112 12.47 -9.42 -25.88
N MET A 113 12.34 -8.10 -25.94
CA MET A 113 12.93 -7.18 -24.96
C MET A 113 11.98 -7.09 -23.76
N LYS A 114 12.45 -7.51 -22.58
CA LYS A 114 11.76 -7.22 -21.31
C LYS A 114 12.01 -5.76 -20.96
N LEU A 115 11.03 -4.90 -21.24
CA LEU A 115 11.06 -3.49 -20.84
C LEU A 115 10.77 -3.40 -19.33
N VAL A 116 11.64 -2.73 -18.57
CA VAL A 116 11.23 -2.15 -17.29
C VAL A 116 10.57 -0.82 -17.62
N GLU A 117 9.25 -0.76 -17.50
CA GLU A 117 8.48 0.46 -17.72
C GLU A 117 8.77 1.44 -16.58
N PHE A 118 9.60 2.46 -16.82
CA PHE A 118 9.79 3.57 -15.89
C PHE A 118 8.84 4.71 -16.27
N THR A 119 7.60 4.63 -15.78
CA THR A 119 6.54 5.61 -16.01
C THR A 119 6.50 6.70 -14.95
N GLU A 120 7.64 7.30 -14.56
CA GLU A 120 7.62 8.66 -14.01
C GLU A 120 8.91 9.39 -14.40
N PRO A 121 8.90 10.18 -15.49
CA PRO A 121 9.97 11.13 -15.72
C PRO A 121 9.98 12.12 -14.55
N TYR A 122 11.17 12.37 -14.06
CA TYR A 122 11.50 13.20 -12.90
C TYR A 122 10.98 14.63 -13.12
N MET A 123 9.74 14.86 -12.71
CA MET A 123 9.22 16.18 -12.41
C MET A 123 9.39 16.37 -10.92
N PHE A 124 10.24 17.31 -10.52
CA PHE A 124 10.01 18.05 -9.29
C PHE A 124 8.61 18.65 -9.45
N LEU A 125 7.60 17.93 -8.93
CA LEU A 125 6.23 18.40 -8.99
C LEU A 125 6.23 19.78 -8.32
N ARG A 126 5.68 20.75 -9.03
CA ARG A 126 5.57 22.19 -8.72
C ARG A 126 5.03 22.52 -7.31
N ASP A 127 4.62 21.51 -6.54
CA ASP A 127 4.00 21.57 -5.22
C ASP A 127 4.75 20.81 -4.10
N ARG A 128 5.97 20.30 -4.32
CA ARG A 128 6.78 19.65 -3.26
C ARG A 128 8.06 20.42 -2.96
N SER A 129 8.46 20.44 -1.68
CA SER A 129 9.76 21.00 -1.30
C SER A 129 10.89 20.17 -1.92
N ALA A 130 12.03 20.81 -2.23
CA ALA A 130 13.22 20.12 -2.73
C ALA A 130 13.65 18.96 -1.80
N SER A 131 13.49 19.16 -0.48
CA SER A 131 13.69 18.12 0.53
C SER A 131 12.84 16.88 0.30
N ASP A 132 11.53 17.05 0.08
CA ASP A 132 10.62 15.90 -0.11
C ASP A 132 10.93 15.12 -1.37
N ALA A 133 11.29 15.82 -2.44
CA ALA A 133 11.68 15.21 -3.70
C ALA A 133 12.99 14.42 -3.55
N CYS A 134 14.02 15.01 -2.93
CA CYS A 134 15.30 14.35 -2.68
C CYS A 134 15.15 13.12 -1.78
N TYR A 135 14.36 13.22 -0.70
CA TYR A 135 14.06 12.08 0.15
C TYR A 135 13.36 10.95 -0.63
N SER A 136 12.36 11.29 -1.44
CA SER A 136 11.64 10.33 -2.28
C SER A 136 12.59 9.60 -3.24
N HIS A 137 13.59 10.29 -3.78
CA HIS A 137 14.61 9.68 -4.65
C HIS A 137 15.53 8.72 -3.91
N VAL A 138 16.07 9.12 -2.75
CA VAL A 138 16.91 8.23 -1.94
C VAL A 138 16.11 7.00 -1.51
N ARG A 139 14.88 7.17 -1.02
CA ARG A 139 13.99 6.07 -0.63
C ARG A 139 13.74 5.07 -1.76
N LYS A 140 13.64 5.51 -3.03
CA LYS A 140 13.42 4.61 -4.18
C LYS A 140 14.57 3.62 -4.42
N VAL A 141 15.81 3.98 -4.08
CA VAL A 141 17.00 3.15 -4.35
C VAL A 141 17.66 2.61 -3.08
N MET A 142 17.39 3.22 -1.93
CA MET A 142 17.96 2.89 -0.62
C MET A 142 16.87 2.72 0.45
N ASN A 143 15.77 2.06 0.08
CA ASN A 143 14.58 1.88 0.92
C ASN A 143 14.89 1.25 2.30
N LEU A 144 15.66 0.16 2.31
CA LEU A 144 16.01 -0.55 3.55
C LEU A 144 16.92 0.29 4.45
N ALA A 145 17.86 1.04 3.88
CA ALA A 145 18.76 1.91 4.66
C ALA A 145 17.98 3.00 5.39
N VAL A 146 17.01 3.61 4.69
CA VAL A 146 16.25 4.76 5.22
C VAL A 146 15.15 4.33 6.18
N LEU A 147 14.47 3.20 5.92
CA LEU A 147 13.28 2.81 6.67
C LEU A 147 13.51 1.75 7.74
N SER A 148 14.44 0.80 7.55
CA SER A 148 14.67 -0.25 8.53
C SER A 148 14.96 0.32 9.92
N PRO A 149 15.80 1.35 10.08
CA PRO A 149 16.18 1.81 11.41
C PRO A 149 15.13 2.73 12.03
N TYR A 150 14.33 3.43 11.20
CA TYR A 150 13.08 4.06 11.67
C TYR A 150 12.11 3.02 12.23
N PHE A 151 11.93 1.89 11.56
CA PHE A 151 11.06 0.83 12.10
C PHE A 151 11.62 0.20 13.36
N HIS A 152 12.94 0.05 13.48
CA HIS A 152 13.57 -0.41 14.71
C HIS A 152 13.36 0.54 15.89
N SER A 153 13.35 1.87 15.66
CA SER A 153 13.13 2.84 16.73
C SER A 153 11.65 3.00 17.08
N GLU A 154 10.77 3.02 16.07
CA GLU A 154 9.36 3.38 16.25
C GLU A 154 8.45 2.19 16.57
N ILE A 155 8.84 0.96 16.19
CA ILE A 155 8.02 -0.23 16.38
C ILE A 155 8.63 -1.06 17.51
N PRO A 156 8.00 -1.07 18.70
CA PRO A 156 8.46 -1.92 19.79
C PRO A 156 8.55 -3.39 19.38
N PRO A 157 9.52 -4.16 19.91
CA PRO A 157 9.80 -5.53 19.46
C PRO A 157 8.64 -6.50 19.66
N TYR A 158 7.69 -6.19 20.56
CA TYR A 158 6.51 -7.01 20.80
C TYR A 158 5.38 -6.80 19.78
N ILE A 159 5.44 -5.76 18.94
CA ILE A 159 4.38 -5.40 18.00
C ILE A 159 4.32 -6.36 16.81
N VAL A 160 5.45 -6.75 16.23
CA VAL A 160 5.47 -7.73 15.14
C VAL A 160 4.88 -9.08 15.59
N PRO A 161 5.29 -9.66 16.74
CA PRO A 161 4.64 -10.84 17.30
C PRO A 161 3.14 -10.65 17.58
N GLN A 162 2.71 -9.47 18.03
CA GLN A 162 1.29 -9.18 18.24
C GLN A 162 0.51 -9.19 16.93
N ALA A 163 1.02 -8.54 15.87
CA ALA A 163 0.39 -8.54 14.56
C ALA A 163 0.36 -9.95 13.93
N GLN A 164 1.39 -10.77 14.14
CA GLN A 164 1.39 -12.18 13.73
C GLN A 164 0.30 -13.00 14.46
N ARG A 165 0.06 -12.75 15.76
CA ARG A 165 -1.07 -13.36 16.47
C ARG A 165 -2.41 -12.95 15.88
N MET A 166 -2.59 -11.65 15.62
CA MET A 166 -3.80 -11.14 14.95
C MET A 166 -4.02 -11.79 13.59
N VAL A 167 -2.96 -12.01 12.80
CA VAL A 167 -3.05 -12.76 11.54
C VAL A 167 -3.61 -14.16 11.75
N SER A 168 -3.12 -14.89 12.75
CA SER A 168 -3.63 -16.23 13.08
C SER A 168 -5.09 -16.19 13.55
N GLU A 169 -5.46 -15.22 14.39
CA GLU A 169 -6.81 -15.04 14.92
C GLU A 169 -7.81 -14.71 13.81
N VAL A 170 -7.46 -13.79 12.91
CA VAL A 170 -8.26 -13.43 11.72
C VAL A 170 -8.34 -14.59 10.73
N ARG A 171 -7.24 -15.32 10.49
CA ARG A 171 -7.24 -16.52 9.63
C ARG A 171 -8.17 -17.59 10.19
N ASN A 172 -8.19 -17.79 11.51
CA ASN A 172 -9.10 -18.74 12.16
C ASN A 172 -10.57 -18.30 12.06
N ALA A 173 -10.87 -17.00 12.19
CA ALA A 173 -12.21 -16.49 11.96
C ALA A 173 -12.66 -16.69 10.49
N PHE A 174 -11.75 -16.46 9.53
CA PHE A 174 -12.01 -16.73 8.11
C PHE A 174 -12.27 -18.21 7.83
N LEU A 175 -11.49 -19.11 8.45
CA LEU A 175 -11.67 -20.55 8.35
C LEU A 175 -13.08 -20.96 8.80
N LYS A 176 -13.53 -20.49 9.96
CA LYS A 176 -14.88 -20.76 10.47
C LYS A 176 -15.95 -20.26 9.50
N ALA A 177 -15.74 -19.10 8.88
CA ALA A 177 -16.67 -18.55 7.90
C ALA A 177 -16.77 -19.42 6.63
N LEU A 178 -15.64 -19.93 6.14
CA LEU A 178 -15.61 -20.90 5.03
C LEU A 178 -16.33 -22.19 5.39
N GLU A 179 -16.08 -22.73 6.59
CA GLU A 179 -16.72 -23.96 7.07
C GLU A 179 -18.23 -23.83 7.17
N SER A 180 -18.72 -22.69 7.68
CA SER A 180 -20.13 -22.36 7.80
C SER A 180 -20.80 -21.94 6.50
N SER A 181 -20.05 -21.83 5.40
CA SER A 181 -20.58 -21.23 4.18
C SER A 181 -21.75 -22.04 3.61
N SER A 182 -22.88 -21.38 3.41
CA SER A 182 -24.11 -22.03 2.94
C SER A 182 -24.16 -22.26 1.42
N TRP A 183 -23.30 -21.58 0.66
CA TRP A 183 -23.38 -21.51 -0.79
C TRP A 183 -22.19 -22.13 -1.52
N LEU A 184 -21.06 -22.34 -0.82
CA LEU A 184 -19.95 -23.13 -1.33
C LEU A 184 -20.29 -24.62 -1.24
N GLY A 185 -20.33 -25.30 -2.39
CA GLY A 185 -20.41 -26.76 -2.45
C GLY A 185 -19.21 -27.42 -1.76
N LEU A 186 -19.37 -28.65 -1.28
CA LEU A 186 -18.37 -29.35 -0.44
C LEU A 186 -16.96 -29.33 -1.05
N LYS A 187 -16.81 -29.71 -2.32
CA LYS A 187 -15.50 -29.76 -3.00
C LYS A 187 -14.80 -28.39 -3.05
N ILE A 188 -15.53 -27.36 -3.49
CA ILE A 188 -15.00 -25.99 -3.58
C ILE A 188 -14.68 -25.44 -2.19
N ARG A 189 -15.49 -25.76 -1.17
CA ARG A 189 -15.24 -25.37 0.22
C ARG A 189 -13.95 -26.00 0.75
N GLU A 190 -13.73 -27.29 0.52
CA GLU A 190 -12.49 -27.95 0.91
C GLU A 190 -11.28 -27.37 0.16
N ALA A 191 -11.42 -27.07 -1.13
CA ALA A 191 -10.38 -26.37 -1.90
C ALA A 191 -10.09 -24.97 -1.34
N ALA A 192 -11.12 -24.21 -0.95
CA ALA A 192 -10.98 -22.90 -0.32
C ALA A 192 -10.22 -23.00 1.01
N ILE A 193 -10.56 -23.99 1.85
CA ILE A 193 -9.91 -24.25 3.13
C ILE A 193 -8.43 -24.63 2.91
N ARG A 194 -8.13 -25.48 1.92
CA ARG A 194 -6.73 -25.82 1.57
C ARG A 194 -5.95 -24.57 1.13
N LYS A 195 -6.55 -23.72 0.29
CA LYS A 195 -5.94 -22.46 -0.14
C LYS A 195 -5.65 -21.52 1.04
N LEU A 196 -6.61 -21.35 1.96
CA LEU A 196 -6.45 -20.53 3.16
C LEU A 196 -5.31 -21.06 4.06
N LYS A 197 -5.25 -22.37 4.28
CA LYS A 197 -4.20 -23.01 5.10
C LYS A 197 -2.80 -22.87 4.49
N ASN A 198 -2.72 -22.84 3.16
CA ASN A 198 -1.47 -22.66 2.42
C ASN A 198 -1.14 -21.18 2.15
N MET A 199 -1.94 -20.23 2.66
CA MET A 199 -1.71 -18.81 2.44
C MET A 199 -0.62 -18.28 3.35
N THR A 200 0.48 -17.84 2.74
CA THR A 200 1.65 -17.32 3.46
C THR A 200 1.41 -15.86 3.87
N SER A 201 1.92 -15.46 5.04
CA SER A 201 1.78 -14.10 5.55
C SER A 201 3.13 -13.54 6.00
N TYR A 202 3.49 -12.36 5.50
CA TYR A 202 4.68 -11.61 5.92
C TYR A 202 4.26 -10.40 6.74
N VAL A 203 4.92 -10.15 7.89
CA VAL A 203 4.53 -9.09 8.83
C VAL A 203 5.75 -8.28 9.24
N GLY A 204 5.63 -6.96 9.25
CA GLY A 204 6.76 -6.06 9.52
C GLY A 204 7.76 -6.15 8.38
N SER A 205 9.05 -6.05 8.69
CA SER A 205 10.14 -6.22 7.73
C SER A 205 10.63 -7.69 7.76
N PRO A 206 10.13 -8.57 6.86
CA PRO A 206 10.30 -10.02 7.01
C PRO A 206 11.72 -10.49 6.67
N GLY A 207 12.08 -11.65 7.24
CA GLY A 207 13.37 -12.29 7.00
C GLY A 207 14.53 -11.46 7.53
N ARG A 208 15.63 -11.41 6.75
CA ARG A 208 16.87 -10.72 7.14
C ARG A 208 16.79 -9.19 7.03
N ARG A 209 15.68 -8.60 6.59
CA ARG A 209 15.59 -7.13 6.43
C ARG A 209 15.52 -6.34 7.74
N SER A 210 15.11 -7.02 8.80
CA SER A 210 15.22 -6.53 10.16
C SER A 210 16.62 -6.73 10.76
N ASP A 211 17.54 -7.41 10.08
CA ASP A 211 18.91 -7.58 10.55
C ASP A 211 19.78 -6.41 10.07
N PRO A 212 20.34 -5.59 10.97
CA PRO A 212 21.24 -4.51 10.59
C PRO A 212 22.44 -4.96 9.77
N GLU A 213 23.03 -6.14 10.07
CA GLU A 213 24.19 -6.64 9.33
C GLU A 213 23.83 -6.96 7.88
N PHE A 214 22.63 -7.52 7.67
CA PHE A 214 22.11 -7.75 6.34
C PHE A 214 21.90 -6.44 5.58
N VAL A 215 21.29 -5.42 6.20
CA VAL A 215 21.10 -4.09 5.60
C VAL A 215 22.45 -3.51 5.18
N GLU A 216 23.47 -3.57 6.02
CA GLU A 216 24.82 -3.13 5.68
C GLU A 216 25.41 -3.91 4.50
N SER A 217 25.22 -5.23 4.45
CA SER A 217 25.70 -6.06 3.35
C SER A 217 25.09 -5.67 1.99
N VAL A 218 23.81 -5.28 1.97
CA VAL A 218 23.09 -4.84 0.77
C VAL A 218 23.66 -3.52 0.22
N TYR A 219 24.03 -2.59 1.11
CA TYR A 219 24.51 -1.26 0.71
C TYR A 219 26.03 -1.12 0.65
N LYS A 220 26.78 -2.15 1.07
CA LYS A 220 28.24 -2.21 0.86
C LYS A 220 28.68 -1.94 -0.60
N PRO A 221 28.06 -2.52 -1.65
CA PRO A 221 28.44 -2.26 -3.04
C PRO A 221 27.94 -0.93 -3.62
N TYR A 222 27.09 -0.18 -2.89
CA TYR A 222 26.63 1.13 -3.36
C TYR A 222 27.81 2.12 -3.37
N PRO A 223 27.88 3.03 -4.34
CA PRO A 223 28.90 4.06 -4.35
C PRO A 223 28.74 4.98 -3.13
N ASP A 224 29.86 5.49 -2.63
CA ASP A 224 29.81 6.67 -1.77
C ASP A 224 29.30 7.84 -2.61
N ALA A 225 28.51 8.72 -2.01
CA ALA A 225 27.84 9.81 -2.70
C ALA A 225 28.49 11.16 -2.33
N PRO A 226 29.67 11.49 -2.89
CA PRO A 226 30.21 12.84 -2.76
C PRO A 226 29.31 13.82 -3.53
N LEU A 227 29.33 15.08 -3.09
CA LEU A 227 28.41 16.13 -3.53
C LEU A 227 28.43 16.42 -5.05
N ASP A 228 29.43 15.92 -5.77
CA ASP A 228 29.76 16.21 -7.17
C ASP A 228 29.34 15.13 -8.19
N ILE A 229 28.85 13.95 -7.77
CA ILE A 229 28.58 12.81 -8.67
C ILE A 229 27.18 12.21 -8.47
N LEU A 230 26.15 13.05 -8.31
CA LEU A 230 24.78 12.60 -7.99
C LEU A 230 24.22 11.60 -9.01
N PHE A 231 24.42 11.85 -10.31
CA PHE A 231 23.78 11.05 -11.36
C PHE A 231 24.41 9.65 -11.54
N PRO A 232 25.73 9.48 -11.74
CA PRO A 232 26.35 8.15 -11.80
C PRO A 232 26.11 7.33 -10.53
N THR A 233 26.14 7.98 -9.37
CA THR A 233 25.80 7.38 -8.07
C THR A 233 24.38 6.83 -8.08
N TRP A 234 23.42 7.63 -8.55
CA TRP A 234 22.02 7.24 -8.58
C TRP A 234 21.71 6.13 -9.60
N ILE A 235 22.31 6.15 -10.80
CA ILE A 235 22.18 5.05 -11.78
C ILE A 235 22.78 3.75 -11.24
N LYS A 236 23.95 3.82 -10.60
CA LYS A 236 24.57 2.65 -9.98
C LYS A 236 23.69 2.11 -8.85
N ALA A 237 23.17 2.97 -7.99
CA ALA A 237 22.23 2.62 -6.92
C ALA A 237 20.96 1.97 -7.47
N LEU A 238 20.40 2.49 -8.57
CA LEU A 238 19.22 1.95 -9.24
C LEU A 238 19.49 0.56 -9.87
N SER A 239 20.67 0.38 -10.46
CA SER A 239 21.09 -0.91 -11.02
C SER A 239 21.21 -1.97 -9.91
N LEU A 240 21.85 -1.62 -8.79
CA LEU A 240 22.00 -2.49 -7.63
C LEU A 240 20.65 -2.79 -6.96
N SER A 241 19.79 -1.78 -6.78
CA SER A 241 18.46 -1.97 -6.20
C SER A 241 17.61 -2.91 -7.06
N SER A 242 17.66 -2.74 -8.38
CA SER A 242 16.97 -3.63 -9.32
C SER A 242 17.51 -5.06 -9.22
N HIS A 243 18.82 -5.23 -9.25
CA HIS A 243 19.46 -6.55 -9.12
C HIS A 243 19.04 -7.27 -7.83
N TYR A 244 19.01 -6.55 -6.70
CA TYR A 244 18.57 -7.08 -5.42
C TYR A 244 17.10 -7.54 -5.44
N ILE A 245 16.19 -6.71 -5.97
CA ILE A 245 14.77 -7.07 -6.13
C ILE A 245 14.59 -8.35 -6.96
N TRP A 246 15.41 -8.56 -7.99
CA TRP A 246 15.29 -9.71 -8.88
C TRP A 246 15.95 -10.99 -8.35
N THR A 247 17.02 -10.89 -7.56
CA THR A 247 17.83 -12.05 -7.15
C THR A 247 17.42 -12.66 -5.81
N ASP A 248 16.86 -11.87 -4.90
CA ASP A 248 16.56 -12.32 -3.55
C ASP A 248 15.17 -12.98 -3.46
N GLN A 249 15.12 -14.30 -3.65
CA GLN A 249 13.87 -15.07 -3.62
C GLN A 249 13.15 -15.06 -2.26
N GLU A 250 13.88 -14.93 -1.15
CA GLU A 250 13.29 -14.87 0.19
C GLU A 250 12.46 -13.60 0.40
N THR A 251 12.64 -12.60 -0.47
CA THR A 251 12.29 -11.24 -0.16
C THR A 251 11.63 -10.47 -1.33
N ARG A 252 11.47 -11.10 -2.50
CA ARG A 252 10.88 -10.51 -3.72
C ARG A 252 9.58 -9.73 -3.45
N LEU A 253 9.47 -8.56 -4.11
CA LEU A 253 8.29 -7.69 -4.12
C LEU A 253 7.90 -7.02 -2.78
N TYR A 254 8.83 -6.91 -1.82
CA TYR A 254 8.56 -6.18 -0.58
C TYR A 254 9.05 -4.73 -0.67
N ASP A 255 8.11 -3.80 -0.61
CA ASP A 255 8.37 -2.36 -0.51
C ASP A 255 8.19 -1.93 0.95
N GLU A 256 9.31 -1.69 1.66
CA GLU A 256 9.33 -1.17 3.04
C GLU A 256 8.53 0.12 3.22
N ALA A 257 8.33 0.86 2.13
CA ALA A 257 7.67 2.14 2.17
C ALA A 257 6.18 2.06 1.85
N ARG A 258 5.67 0.86 1.54
CA ARG A 258 4.28 0.65 1.21
C ARG A 258 3.44 0.76 2.46
N ARG A 259 2.55 1.76 2.49
CA ARG A 259 1.76 2.08 3.70
C ARG A 259 0.70 1.06 4.08
N SER A 260 0.15 0.36 3.09
CA SER A 260 -1.00 -0.54 3.29
C SER A 260 -0.62 -1.98 3.00
N PRO A 261 -1.29 -2.95 3.67
CA PRO A 261 -1.18 -4.36 3.32
C PRO A 261 -1.51 -4.64 1.85
N TYR A 262 -1.06 -5.79 1.37
CA TYR A 262 -1.34 -6.23 0.00
C TYR A 262 -1.22 -7.75 -0.16
N TYR A 263 -2.07 -8.30 -1.01
CA TYR A 263 -2.06 -9.69 -1.46
C TYR A 263 -1.36 -9.86 -2.82
N THR A 264 -0.72 -11.02 -3.02
CA THR A 264 -0.06 -11.40 -4.27
C THR A 264 -0.61 -12.73 -4.81
N ASP A 265 -1.45 -12.66 -5.84
CA ASP A 265 -2.19 -13.81 -6.39
C ASP A 265 -1.29 -14.99 -6.78
N ASN A 266 -0.18 -14.71 -7.47
CA ASN A 266 0.71 -15.75 -8.00
C ASN A 266 1.37 -16.61 -6.94
N TYR A 267 1.49 -16.10 -5.71
CA TYR A 267 2.18 -16.77 -4.61
C TYR A 267 1.24 -17.19 -3.48
N ASN A 268 -0.05 -16.81 -3.55
CA ASN A 268 -1.01 -17.02 -2.47
C ASN A 268 -0.46 -16.50 -1.14
N ASP A 269 0.08 -15.28 -1.16
CA ASP A 269 0.64 -14.62 0.01
C ASP A 269 0.06 -13.22 0.21
N PHE A 270 0.15 -12.72 1.44
CA PHE A 270 -0.06 -11.31 1.71
C PHE A 270 1.01 -10.77 2.63
N THR A 271 1.22 -9.47 2.54
CA THR A 271 2.21 -8.74 3.31
C THR A 271 1.54 -7.64 4.11
N ILE A 272 1.92 -7.53 5.38
CA ILE A 272 1.61 -6.42 6.28
C ILE A 272 2.91 -5.63 6.50
N PRO A 273 3.11 -4.52 5.78
CA PRO A 273 4.32 -3.72 5.92
C PRO A 273 4.48 -3.16 7.34
N ALA A 274 5.72 -2.91 7.76
CA ALA A 274 6.02 -2.29 9.05
C ALA A 274 5.29 -0.96 9.27
N THR A 275 5.10 -0.15 8.23
CA THR A 275 4.28 1.08 8.27
C THR A 275 2.81 0.85 8.63
N SER A 276 2.29 -0.37 8.48
CA SER A 276 0.92 -0.74 8.87
C SER A 276 0.82 -1.11 10.36
N LEU A 277 1.96 -1.23 11.06
CA LEU A 277 2.05 -1.61 12.47
C LEU A 277 2.15 -0.39 13.40
N ILE A 278 1.83 0.79 12.88
CA ILE A 278 1.75 2.05 13.61
C ILE A 278 0.37 2.68 13.40
N ARG A 279 0.09 3.77 14.11
CA ARG A 279 -1.15 4.52 13.96
C ARG A 279 -1.33 5.02 12.52
N PRO A 280 -2.56 5.05 11.99
CA PRO A 280 -3.84 4.78 12.66
C PRO A 280 -4.28 3.30 12.61
N PHE A 281 -3.51 2.41 11.99
CA PHE A 281 -3.92 1.02 11.80
C PHE A 281 -3.75 0.18 13.07
N MET A 282 -2.72 0.51 13.87
CA MET A 282 -2.44 -0.16 15.13
C MET A 282 -2.24 0.88 16.26
N TYR A 283 -2.96 0.69 17.35
CA TYR A 283 -2.85 1.41 18.62
C TYR A 283 -2.35 0.45 19.70
N TYR A 284 -1.15 0.70 20.21
CA TYR A 284 -0.50 -0.21 21.15
C TYR A 284 -1.32 -0.36 22.43
N GLY A 285 -1.70 -1.60 22.75
CA GLY A 285 -2.47 -1.94 23.95
C GLY A 285 -3.98 -1.75 23.85
N ILE A 286 -4.54 -1.34 22.70
CA ILE A 286 -6.00 -1.15 22.53
C ILE A 286 -6.54 -2.16 21.52
N THR A 287 -7.06 -3.27 22.01
CA THR A 287 -7.45 -4.44 21.23
C THR A 287 -8.58 -4.13 20.25
N SER A 288 -9.65 -3.46 20.70
CA SER A 288 -10.80 -3.13 19.86
C SER A 288 -10.41 -2.29 18.64
N LEU A 289 -9.60 -1.24 18.85
CA LEU A 289 -9.07 -0.40 17.77
C LEU A 289 -8.16 -1.20 16.84
N ASN A 290 -7.27 -2.04 17.37
CA ASN A 290 -6.36 -2.86 16.56
C ASN A 290 -7.11 -3.79 15.60
N TYR A 291 -8.16 -4.43 16.10
CA TYR A 291 -8.97 -5.31 15.27
C TYR A 291 -9.86 -4.55 14.28
N GLY A 292 -10.38 -3.38 14.67
CA GLY A 292 -11.10 -2.50 13.75
C GLY A 292 -10.20 -1.94 12.64
N GLY A 293 -8.92 -1.69 12.95
CA GLY A 293 -7.92 -1.18 12.03
C GLY A 293 -7.20 -2.28 11.27
N LEU A 294 -6.10 -2.78 11.82
CA LEU A 294 -5.29 -3.83 11.21
C LEU A 294 -6.05 -5.15 11.01
N GLY A 295 -6.88 -5.57 11.98
CA GLY A 295 -7.65 -6.82 11.85
C GLY A 295 -8.58 -6.83 10.62
N LYS A 296 -9.28 -5.71 10.37
CA LYS A 296 -10.05 -5.48 9.14
C LYS A 296 -9.19 -5.61 7.88
N LEU A 297 -8.00 -4.98 7.87
CA LEU A 297 -7.11 -5.01 6.71
C LEU A 297 -6.54 -6.41 6.46
N ILE A 298 -6.22 -7.17 7.51
CA ILE A 298 -5.81 -8.58 7.36
C ILE A 298 -6.93 -9.38 6.70
N GLY A 299 -8.18 -9.22 7.17
CA GLY A 299 -9.32 -9.91 6.58
C GLY A 299 -9.56 -9.50 5.12
N HIS A 300 -9.30 -8.23 4.79
CA HIS A 300 -9.37 -7.69 3.42
C HIS A 300 -8.35 -8.36 2.51
N GLU A 301 -7.08 -8.45 2.92
CA GLU A 301 -6.05 -9.11 2.11
C GLU A 301 -6.28 -10.62 1.95
N ILE A 302 -6.75 -11.31 3.01
CA ILE A 302 -7.12 -12.73 2.89
C ILE A 302 -8.26 -12.88 1.86
N MET A 303 -9.24 -11.97 1.84
CA MET A 303 -10.36 -12.01 0.91
C MET A 303 -9.93 -11.86 -0.55
N HIS A 304 -8.85 -11.13 -0.87
CA HIS A 304 -8.33 -11.10 -2.24
C HIS A 304 -7.94 -12.49 -2.76
N GLY A 305 -7.51 -13.40 -1.89
CA GLY A 305 -7.30 -14.81 -2.25
C GLY A 305 -8.58 -15.57 -2.65
N PHE A 306 -9.75 -14.98 -2.44
CA PHE A 306 -11.07 -15.56 -2.72
C PHE A 306 -11.94 -14.62 -3.56
N ASP A 307 -11.37 -13.61 -4.19
CA ASP A 307 -12.13 -12.67 -5.03
C ASP A 307 -12.64 -13.31 -6.34
N VAL A 308 -13.35 -12.54 -7.18
CA VAL A 308 -13.98 -13.05 -8.42
C VAL A 308 -12.97 -13.79 -9.31
N ASN A 309 -11.73 -13.31 -9.37
CA ASN A 309 -10.69 -13.90 -10.21
C ASN A 309 -9.99 -15.05 -9.49
N ALA A 310 -9.68 -14.88 -8.21
CA ALA A 310 -8.98 -15.84 -7.41
C ALA A 310 -9.83 -17.08 -7.08
N ILE A 311 -11.16 -16.96 -7.02
CA ILE A 311 -12.06 -18.08 -6.75
C ILE A 311 -12.05 -19.12 -7.88
N GLU A 312 -11.69 -18.73 -9.11
CA GLU A 312 -11.56 -19.65 -10.25
C GLU A 312 -10.45 -20.69 -10.06
N SER A 313 -9.43 -20.35 -9.25
CA SER A 313 -8.37 -21.30 -8.87
C SER A 313 -8.87 -22.46 -8.00
N LEU A 314 -10.08 -22.34 -7.41
CA LEU A 314 -10.66 -23.35 -6.53
C LEU A 314 -11.42 -24.46 -7.28
N LYS A 315 -11.45 -24.42 -8.61
CA LYS A 315 -12.29 -25.30 -9.44
C LYS A 315 -12.18 -26.77 -9.09
N ASP A 316 -11.02 -27.27 -8.64
CA ASP A 316 -10.81 -28.64 -8.12
C ASP A 316 -11.49 -29.75 -8.97
N ASN A 317 -11.41 -29.62 -10.30
CA ASN A 317 -12.08 -30.48 -11.28
C ASN A 317 -13.62 -30.58 -11.14
N ASP A 318 -14.28 -29.54 -10.62
CA ASP A 318 -15.74 -29.38 -10.48
C ASP A 318 -16.26 -28.14 -11.25
N PRO A 319 -16.37 -28.19 -12.59
CA PRO A 319 -16.85 -27.07 -13.40
C PRO A 319 -18.29 -26.65 -13.09
N GLU A 320 -19.18 -27.59 -12.75
CA GLU A 320 -20.58 -27.30 -12.48
C GLU A 320 -20.75 -26.65 -11.10
N GLY A 321 -20.02 -27.13 -10.08
CA GLY A 321 -19.94 -26.45 -8.78
C GLY A 321 -19.45 -25.01 -8.92
N MET A 322 -18.44 -24.78 -9.76
CA MET A 322 -17.94 -23.43 -10.03
C MET A 322 -18.96 -22.52 -10.71
N LYS A 323 -19.84 -23.05 -11.58
CA LYS A 323 -20.93 -22.26 -12.18
C LYS A 323 -21.90 -21.74 -11.11
N ASN A 324 -22.23 -22.58 -10.12
CA ASN A 324 -23.05 -22.15 -8.98
C ASN A 324 -22.33 -21.09 -8.13
N VAL A 325 -21.04 -21.29 -7.86
CA VAL A 325 -20.18 -20.33 -7.14
C VAL A 325 -20.19 -18.97 -7.83
N ARG A 326 -19.99 -18.90 -9.15
CA ARG A 326 -20.05 -17.63 -9.91
C ARG A 326 -21.39 -16.93 -9.80
N LYS A 327 -22.49 -17.69 -9.84
CA LYS A 327 -23.85 -17.15 -9.72
C LYS A 327 -24.09 -16.54 -8.33
N GLU A 328 -23.73 -17.28 -7.29
CA GLU A 328 -23.91 -16.85 -5.89
C GLU A 328 -22.97 -15.70 -5.51
N TYR A 329 -21.75 -15.67 -6.07
CA TYR A 329 -20.82 -14.57 -5.94
C TYR A 329 -21.38 -13.30 -6.61
N THR A 330 -21.79 -13.40 -7.88
CA THR A 330 -22.39 -12.27 -8.62
C THR A 330 -23.59 -11.69 -7.88
N LYS A 331 -24.46 -12.55 -7.33
CA LYS A 331 -25.61 -12.12 -6.51
C LYS A 331 -25.20 -11.28 -5.30
N ARG A 332 -24.12 -11.67 -4.61
CA ARG A 332 -23.59 -10.95 -3.43
C ARG A 332 -22.93 -9.63 -3.82
N ALA A 333 -22.13 -9.63 -4.88
CA ALA A 333 -21.53 -8.41 -5.43
C ALA A 333 -22.61 -7.39 -5.85
N LEU A 334 -23.67 -7.84 -6.53
CA LEU A 334 -24.81 -6.99 -6.88
C LEU A 334 -25.56 -6.45 -5.66
N CYS A 335 -25.64 -7.23 -4.57
CA CYS A 335 -26.21 -6.73 -3.32
C CYS A 335 -25.37 -5.60 -2.74
N LEU A 336 -24.04 -5.77 -2.66
CA LEU A 336 -23.14 -4.73 -2.14
C LEU A 336 -23.17 -3.47 -3.01
N ARG A 337 -23.22 -3.60 -4.33
CA ARG A 337 -23.41 -2.47 -5.25
C ARG A 337 -24.65 -1.65 -4.91
N GLU A 338 -25.76 -2.29 -4.58
CA GLU A 338 -26.97 -1.58 -4.16
C GLU A 338 -26.77 -0.83 -2.83
N SER A 339 -26.00 -1.42 -1.90
CA SER A 339 -25.60 -0.72 -0.68
C SER A 339 -24.71 0.49 -0.97
N HIS A 340 -23.76 0.37 -1.90
CA HIS A 340 -22.91 1.48 -2.35
C HIS A 340 -23.73 2.62 -2.93
N LYS A 341 -24.69 2.33 -3.81
CA LYS A 341 -25.62 3.33 -4.36
C LYS A 341 -26.33 4.09 -3.24
N SER A 342 -26.86 3.38 -2.24
CA SER A 342 -27.57 4.02 -1.11
C SER A 342 -26.70 5.00 -0.30
N VAL A 343 -25.38 4.77 -0.24
CA VAL A 343 -24.42 5.67 0.41
C VAL A 343 -24.00 6.82 -0.52
N LEU A 344 -23.85 6.54 -1.82
CA LEU A 344 -23.41 7.50 -2.84
C LEU A 344 -24.50 8.45 -3.33
N PHE A 345 -25.78 8.14 -3.11
CA PHE A 345 -26.89 9.06 -3.38
C PHE A 345 -26.81 10.38 -2.59
N ILE A 346 -25.85 10.52 -1.67
CA ILE A 346 -25.48 11.80 -1.06
C ILE A 346 -24.74 12.73 -2.05
N ASN A 347 -24.14 12.23 -3.14
CA ASN A 347 -23.32 13.03 -4.09
C ASN A 347 -23.50 12.72 -5.61
N GLY A 348 -24.50 11.94 -6.03
CA GLY A 348 -24.95 11.90 -7.43
C GLY A 348 -23.98 11.31 -8.49
N GLN A 349 -23.00 10.48 -8.10
CA GLN A 349 -22.15 9.75 -9.06
C GLN A 349 -22.66 8.31 -9.22
N GLU A 350 -23.02 7.93 -10.45
CA GLU A 350 -23.25 6.53 -10.81
C GLU A 350 -21.91 5.77 -10.84
N GLU A 351 -21.80 4.72 -10.02
CA GLU A 351 -20.67 3.78 -10.09
C GLU A 351 -20.80 2.92 -11.36
N ILE A 352 -19.78 2.97 -12.22
CA ILE A 352 -19.62 2.09 -13.37
C ILE A 352 -19.24 0.69 -12.86
N LEU A 353 -19.87 -0.35 -13.41
CA LEU A 353 -19.52 -1.75 -13.17
C LEU A 353 -18.04 -1.98 -13.50
N ASN A 354 -17.24 -2.32 -12.50
CA ASN A 354 -15.85 -2.75 -12.70
C ASN A 354 -15.56 -3.91 -11.75
N GLU A 355 -15.14 -5.06 -12.29
CA GLU A 355 -14.78 -6.26 -11.51
C GLU A 355 -13.70 -5.96 -10.46
N THR A 356 -12.80 -5.02 -10.76
CA THR A 356 -11.79 -4.54 -9.82
C THR A 356 -12.44 -3.89 -8.60
N LEU A 357 -13.41 -3.00 -8.81
CA LEU A 357 -14.10 -2.29 -7.73
C LEU A 357 -14.94 -3.24 -6.88
N ASP A 358 -15.59 -4.23 -7.51
CA ASP A 358 -16.34 -5.27 -6.80
C ASP A 358 -15.46 -6.11 -5.89
N SER A 359 -14.26 -6.48 -6.34
CA SER A 359 -13.27 -7.20 -5.53
C SER A 359 -12.93 -6.40 -4.28
N GLU A 360 -12.60 -5.12 -4.43
CA GLU A 360 -12.26 -4.23 -3.31
C GLU A 360 -13.42 -4.01 -2.32
N ASN A 361 -14.62 -3.76 -2.84
CA ASN A 361 -15.82 -3.55 -2.02
C ASN A 361 -16.17 -4.80 -1.22
N LEU A 362 -15.99 -5.97 -1.82
CA LEU A 362 -16.22 -7.23 -1.13
C LEU A 362 -15.13 -7.51 -0.10
N ALA A 363 -13.87 -7.26 -0.43
CA ALA A 363 -12.75 -7.38 0.50
C ALA A 363 -12.93 -6.47 1.72
N ASP A 364 -13.43 -5.24 1.55
CA ASP A 364 -13.78 -4.35 2.66
C ASP A 364 -14.90 -4.93 3.53
N PHE A 365 -15.98 -5.42 2.91
CA PHE A 365 -17.11 -5.98 3.65
C PHE A 365 -16.72 -7.22 4.43
N VAL A 366 -16.14 -8.21 3.75
CA VAL A 366 -15.71 -9.46 4.36
C VAL A 366 -14.59 -9.20 5.36
N GLY A 367 -13.61 -8.35 5.03
CA GLY A 367 -12.51 -8.01 5.93
C GLY A 367 -13.00 -7.38 7.24
N THR A 368 -13.95 -6.46 7.16
CA THR A 368 -14.56 -5.85 8.36
C THR A 368 -15.31 -6.91 9.19
N LYS A 369 -16.09 -7.79 8.54
CA LYS A 369 -16.84 -8.84 9.23
C LYS A 369 -15.92 -9.87 9.91
N ILE A 370 -14.92 -10.38 9.20
CA ILE A 370 -13.97 -11.36 9.73
C ILE A 370 -13.09 -10.74 10.82
N GLY A 371 -12.68 -9.48 10.66
CA GLY A 371 -11.99 -8.73 11.71
C GLY A 371 -12.82 -8.62 12.99
N TYR A 372 -14.13 -8.34 12.86
CA TYR A 372 -15.04 -8.32 14.01
C TYR A 372 -15.21 -9.71 14.63
N ASP A 373 -15.38 -10.75 13.82
CA ASP A 373 -15.52 -12.13 14.30
C ASP A 373 -14.28 -12.61 15.07
N ALA A 374 -13.10 -12.22 14.61
CA ALA A 374 -11.86 -12.48 15.30
C ALA A 374 -11.82 -11.73 16.64
N PHE A 375 -12.17 -10.44 16.65
CA PHE A 375 -12.24 -9.62 17.86
C PHE A 375 -13.18 -10.19 18.93
N VAL A 376 -14.42 -10.55 18.56
CA VAL A 376 -15.38 -11.08 19.54
C VAL A 376 -15.06 -12.50 20.01
N SER A 377 -14.19 -13.21 19.30
CA SER A 377 -13.68 -14.52 19.70
C SER A 377 -12.58 -14.47 20.77
N LEU A 378 -12.07 -13.27 21.07
CA LEU A 378 -11.07 -13.05 22.12
C LEU A 378 -11.67 -13.19 23.52
N VAL A 379 -10.77 -13.25 24.51
CA VAL A 379 -11.13 -13.32 25.94
C VAL A 379 -12.00 -12.13 26.37
N PRO A 380 -12.91 -12.31 27.36
CA PRO A 380 -13.81 -11.26 27.82
C PRO A 380 -13.13 -9.94 28.20
N GLU A 381 -11.95 -9.98 28.80
CA GLU A 381 -11.22 -8.77 29.22
C GLU A 381 -10.91 -7.85 28.03
N ASN A 382 -10.68 -8.41 26.84
CA ASN A 382 -10.48 -7.63 25.61
C ASN A 382 -11.77 -6.99 25.09
N ARG A 383 -12.93 -7.47 25.54
CA ARG A 383 -14.27 -7.00 25.13
C ARG A 383 -14.86 -5.97 26.11
N ASP A 384 -14.32 -5.89 27.32
CA ASP A 384 -14.67 -4.88 28.33
C ASP A 384 -13.73 -3.64 28.27
N GLU A 385 -12.92 -3.55 27.21
CA GLU A 385 -12.02 -2.42 26.96
C GLU A 385 -12.78 -1.10 26.80
N THR A 386 -12.36 -0.07 27.53
CA THR A 386 -12.89 1.30 27.44
C THR A 386 -11.74 2.29 27.29
N LEU A 387 -12.02 3.47 26.73
CA LEU A 387 -11.03 4.54 26.58
C LEU A 387 -11.46 5.79 27.32
N ALA A 388 -10.57 6.30 28.17
CA ALA A 388 -10.82 7.53 28.92
C ALA A 388 -11.16 8.69 27.97
N GLY A 389 -12.27 9.37 28.24
CA GLY A 389 -12.76 10.49 27.42
C GLY A 389 -13.59 10.07 26.19
N LEU A 390 -13.78 8.78 25.95
CA LEU A 390 -14.69 8.25 24.93
C LEU A 390 -15.70 7.30 25.60
N ASP A 391 -16.96 7.72 25.67
CA ASP A 391 -18.06 6.89 26.15
C ASP A 391 -18.48 5.90 25.04
N MET A 392 -17.60 4.94 24.78
CA MET A 392 -17.79 3.89 23.78
C MET A 392 -17.39 2.53 24.35
N SER A 393 -18.21 1.51 24.09
CA SER A 393 -17.86 0.12 24.36
C SER A 393 -16.76 -0.37 23.41
N ALA A 394 -16.10 -1.48 23.75
CA ALA A 394 -15.09 -2.08 22.87
C ALA A 394 -15.64 -2.41 21.47
N GLU A 395 -16.90 -2.84 21.36
CA GLU A 395 -17.55 -3.07 20.05
C GLU A 395 -17.73 -1.76 19.25
N GLN A 396 -18.15 -0.68 19.93
CA GLN A 396 -18.27 0.63 19.29
C GLN A 396 -16.90 1.16 18.85
N LEU A 397 -15.85 0.95 19.66
CA LEU A 397 -14.47 1.30 19.34
C LEU A 397 -13.93 0.53 18.13
N PHE A 398 -14.25 -0.77 18.01
CA PHE A 398 -13.92 -1.55 16.82
C PHE A 398 -14.51 -0.90 15.57
N PHE A 399 -15.82 -0.64 15.57
CA PHE A 399 -16.49 -0.07 14.40
C PHE A 399 -16.02 1.36 14.11
N PHE A 400 -15.79 2.16 15.15
CA PHE A 400 -15.19 3.48 15.03
C PHE A 400 -13.86 3.42 14.28
N ASN A 401 -12.93 2.57 14.72
CA ASN A 401 -11.61 2.53 14.07
C ASN A 401 -11.66 1.94 12.67
N SER A 402 -12.57 1.00 12.41
CA SER A 402 -12.80 0.43 11.06
C SER A 402 -13.15 1.49 10.01
N CYS A 403 -13.67 2.63 10.46
CA CYS A 403 -13.94 3.82 9.66
C CYS A 403 -12.85 4.89 9.78
N ALA A 404 -12.30 5.12 10.97
CA ALA A 404 -11.27 6.14 11.20
C ALA A 404 -10.03 5.92 10.31
N ILE A 405 -9.65 4.65 10.07
CA ILE A 405 -8.53 4.33 9.15
C ILE A 405 -8.80 4.78 7.70
N MET A 406 -10.07 4.94 7.30
CA MET A 406 -10.44 5.44 5.97
C MET A 406 -10.37 6.97 5.90
N CYS A 407 -10.60 7.66 7.02
CA CYS A 407 -10.42 9.12 7.13
C CYS A 407 -8.95 9.53 7.06
N ALA A 408 -8.06 8.68 7.56
CA ALA A 408 -6.62 8.93 7.56
C ALA A 408 -5.95 8.70 6.18
N GLN A 409 -6.70 8.29 5.17
CA GLN A 409 -6.19 8.15 3.81
C GLN A 409 -6.43 9.44 3.03
N HIS A 410 -5.37 9.97 2.41
CA HIS A 410 -5.43 11.17 1.58
C HIS A 410 -5.54 10.82 0.08
N GLY A 411 -6.11 11.75 -0.69
CA GLY A 411 -6.25 11.64 -2.14
C GLY A 411 -7.59 11.06 -2.59
N ILE A 412 -7.89 11.20 -3.89
CA ILE A 412 -9.05 10.53 -4.49
C ILE A 412 -8.63 9.07 -4.71
N PRO A 413 -9.35 8.08 -4.14
CA PRO A 413 -9.11 6.69 -4.49
C PRO A 413 -9.31 6.59 -6.01
N GLY A 414 -8.26 6.23 -6.75
CA GLY A 414 -8.38 6.07 -8.19
C GLY A 414 -9.47 5.06 -8.55
N GLN A 415 -9.66 4.78 -9.84
CA GLN A 415 -10.77 3.91 -10.32
C GLN A 415 -10.82 2.48 -9.75
N ARG A 416 -9.78 2.05 -9.00
CA ARG A 416 -9.72 0.77 -8.31
C ARG A 416 -10.63 0.70 -7.07
N TYR A 417 -10.76 1.78 -6.31
CA TYR A 417 -11.41 1.74 -4.99
C TYR A 417 -12.63 2.66 -4.95
N ALA A 418 -13.65 2.29 -4.15
CA ALA A 418 -14.74 3.19 -3.82
C ALA A 418 -14.25 4.39 -2.99
N PRO A 419 -15.01 5.50 -2.96
CA PRO A 419 -14.74 6.61 -2.04
C PRO A 419 -14.55 6.11 -0.60
N TYR A 420 -13.58 6.68 0.14
CA TYR A 420 -13.26 6.25 1.52
C TYR A 420 -14.48 6.22 2.45
N ARG A 421 -15.41 7.17 2.26
CA ARG A 421 -16.69 7.18 2.99
C ARG A 421 -17.52 5.90 2.74
N SER A 422 -17.61 5.45 1.50
CA SER A 422 -18.32 4.21 1.15
C SER A 422 -17.61 2.97 1.70
N ARG A 423 -16.28 2.92 1.63
CA ARG A 423 -15.45 1.85 2.23
C ARG A 423 -15.58 1.73 3.75
N CYS A 424 -15.99 2.81 4.42
CA CYS A 424 -16.38 2.82 5.82
C CYS A 424 -17.85 2.40 6.00
N MET A 425 -18.79 3.09 5.36
CA MET A 425 -20.21 2.95 5.67
C MET A 425 -20.82 1.66 5.15
N VAL A 426 -20.46 1.20 3.94
CA VAL A 426 -21.10 0.05 3.31
C VAL A 426 -20.90 -1.25 4.09
N PRO A 427 -19.70 -1.56 4.60
CA PRO A 427 -19.55 -2.71 5.49
C PRO A 427 -20.46 -2.62 6.72
N LEU A 428 -20.51 -1.48 7.39
CA LEU A 428 -21.27 -1.28 8.64
C LEU A 428 -22.79 -1.38 8.43
N ILE A 429 -23.31 -0.78 7.36
CA ILE A 429 -24.72 -0.86 6.96
C ILE A 429 -25.18 -2.32 6.84
N ASN A 430 -24.28 -3.21 6.42
CA ASN A 430 -24.57 -4.62 6.20
C ASN A 430 -24.28 -5.52 7.42
N MET A 431 -23.80 -4.97 8.53
CA MET A 431 -23.52 -5.72 9.77
C MET A 431 -24.62 -5.46 10.82
N PRO A 432 -25.43 -6.47 11.20
CA PRO A 432 -26.36 -6.36 12.32
C PRO A 432 -25.66 -6.03 13.65
N GLU A 433 -24.43 -6.49 13.83
CA GLU A 433 -23.56 -6.24 14.98
C GLU A 433 -23.39 -4.74 15.22
N PHE A 434 -23.08 -4.00 14.15
CA PHE A 434 -22.97 -2.54 14.18
C PHE A 434 -24.28 -1.89 14.62
N SER A 435 -25.40 -2.28 13.99
CA SER A 435 -26.72 -1.73 14.34
C SER A 435 -27.05 -1.94 15.82
N ARG A 436 -26.69 -3.09 16.39
CA ARG A 436 -26.89 -3.38 17.82
C ARG A 436 -25.99 -2.52 18.70
N ALA A 437 -24.68 -2.48 18.40
CA ALA A 437 -23.70 -1.73 19.19
C ALA A 437 -24.01 -0.23 19.26
N PHE A 438 -24.60 0.36 18.21
CA PHE A 438 -24.98 1.78 18.16
C PHE A 438 -26.48 2.04 18.38
N GLY A 439 -27.27 1.01 18.70
CA GLY A 439 -28.72 1.17 18.94
C GLY A 439 -29.50 1.74 17.74
N CYS A 440 -29.07 1.45 16.51
CA CYS A 440 -29.69 2.00 15.31
C CYS A 440 -31.12 1.45 15.09
N ALA A 441 -32.12 2.33 15.02
CA ALA A 441 -33.51 1.93 14.74
C ALA A 441 -33.67 1.28 13.35
N ALA A 442 -34.53 0.29 13.23
CA ALA A 442 -34.77 -0.44 11.98
C ALA A 442 -35.33 0.49 10.88
N GLY A 443 -34.75 0.42 9.68
CA GLY A 443 -35.14 1.24 8.52
C GLY A 443 -34.41 2.58 8.44
N THR A 444 -33.54 2.93 9.40
CA THR A 444 -32.65 4.09 9.29
C THR A 444 -31.56 3.84 8.23
N PRO A 445 -30.89 4.89 7.70
CA PRO A 445 -29.84 4.73 6.68
C PRO A 445 -28.72 3.76 7.08
N MET A 446 -28.36 3.72 8.37
CA MET A 446 -27.33 2.81 8.91
C MET A 446 -27.87 1.47 9.41
N ASN A 447 -29.19 1.23 9.34
CA ASN A 447 -29.82 -0.05 9.66
C ASN A 447 -30.99 -0.37 8.71
N PRO A 448 -30.72 -0.53 7.40
CA PRO A 448 -31.75 -0.86 6.43
C PRO A 448 -32.31 -2.26 6.70
N ARG A 449 -33.57 -2.49 6.30
CA ARG A 449 -34.24 -3.79 6.47
C ARG A 449 -33.59 -4.90 5.64
N LYS A 450 -33.02 -4.56 4.48
CA LYS A 450 -32.30 -5.48 3.60
C LYS A 450 -30.80 -5.25 3.80
N LYS A 451 -30.11 -6.28 4.31
CA LYS A 451 -28.66 -6.32 4.46
C LYS A 451 -28.09 -7.42 3.57
N CYS A 452 -26.91 -7.20 3.03
CA CYS A 452 -26.14 -8.18 2.29
C CYS A 452 -25.40 -9.13 3.24
N THR A 453 -25.27 -10.38 2.83
CA THR A 453 -24.51 -11.41 3.54
C THR A 453 -23.55 -12.07 2.56
N PHE A 454 -22.37 -12.49 3.03
CA PHE A 454 -21.39 -13.16 2.18
C PHE A 454 -21.26 -14.66 2.48
N TRP A 455 -20.74 -15.03 3.66
CA TRP A 455 -20.50 -16.43 4.01
C TRP A 455 -21.79 -17.21 4.31
#